data_AF-A0AAD5J6D4-F1
#
_entry.id   AF-A0AAD5J6D4-F1
#
_cell.length_a   1.000
_cell.length_b   1.000
_cell.length_c   1.000
_cell.angle_alpha   90.00
_cell.angle_beta   90.00
_cell.angle_gamma   90.00
#
_symmetry.space_group_name_H-M   'P 1'
#
loop_
_entity.id
_entity.type
_entity.pdbx_description
1 polymer ?
#
loop_
_entity_poly.entity_id
_entity_poly.type
_entity_poly.pdbx_seq_one_letter_code
_entity_poly.pdbx_strand_id
1 'polypeptide(L)'
;MGVWTARNQWIFEGKSVDFRSTLSLVWCAISEANRLDIGCMRNCMDDLLILQTVGLQGRPSKAPVIKNVIWSPPAPGWIKVNTDGAAMGSPGFGGCGGWNKPVTSSRMAVCCSCTSTQQLQLSSSPLNKTLQQIHNSGVIACLRANSTELAIEAAVAAISGGISVLEIVMSTPGVFEVLRCLVQDHPTMTLGVGTVLNVENAKNATNVGAKFLMSPATVKDIMEDVRGGEVLYIPGVMTPTEILSAHDAGATIVKVYPVSALGGIRYISALKKPFPHIQMVASQGITIDSIGDYIAQGAASVVLSDAIFDKEAMDQNNFDKIYQLARLAALQGREAVERKRRGITKVQEVNFPRRIRCLEEEEYDDVGNADFSLRRHFLK
;
A
#
# COMPACT_ATOMS: atom_id res chain seq x y z
N MET A 1 -5.49 33.87 -5.06
CA MET A 1 -6.18 32.86 -5.88
C MET A 1 -7.02 32.02 -4.94
N GLY A 2 -8.34 32.15 -4.99
CA GLY A 2 -9.24 31.44 -4.07
C GLY A 2 -9.47 30.01 -4.54
N VAL A 3 -9.36 29.04 -3.63
CA VAL A 3 -9.81 27.67 -3.87
C VAL A 3 -11.34 27.67 -3.76
N TRP A 4 -12.03 27.18 -4.79
CA TRP A 4 -13.48 27.04 -4.80
C TRP A 4 -13.88 25.60 -4.50
N THR A 5 -14.85 25.41 -3.63
CA THR A 5 -15.54 24.13 -3.43
C THR A 5 -16.92 24.20 -4.09
N ALA A 6 -17.26 23.18 -4.88
CA ALA A 6 -18.46 23.21 -5.69
C ALA A 6 -19.74 23.23 -4.86
N ARG A 7 -20.63 24.20 -5.11
CA ARG A 7 -22.02 24.18 -4.63
C ARG A 7 -22.91 23.52 -5.67
N ASN A 8 -22.84 22.19 -5.76
CA ASN A 8 -23.89 21.44 -6.45
C ASN A 8 -25.12 21.40 -5.53
N GLN A 9 -26.28 21.85 -6.00
CA GLN A 9 -27.56 21.65 -5.32
C GLN A 9 -28.20 20.36 -5.81
N TRP A 10 -28.62 19.52 -4.87
CA TRP A 10 -29.25 18.23 -5.13
C TRP A 10 -30.71 18.33 -4.66
N ILE A 11 -31.65 17.90 -5.51
CA ILE A 11 -33.08 17.95 -5.21
C ILE A 11 -33.62 16.52 -5.22
N PHE A 12 -34.11 16.07 -4.05
CA PHE A 12 -34.74 14.77 -3.88
C PHE A 12 -36.23 15.01 -3.58
N GLU A 13 -37.12 14.40 -4.36
CA GLU A 13 -38.58 14.52 -4.20
C GLU A 13 -39.10 15.95 -4.05
N GLY A 14 -38.48 16.90 -4.78
CA GLY A 14 -38.87 18.31 -4.79
C GLY A 14 -38.28 19.15 -3.65
N LYS A 15 -37.43 18.59 -2.78
CA LYS A 15 -36.75 19.33 -1.70
C LYS A 15 -35.25 19.42 -1.96
N SER A 16 -34.67 20.61 -1.78
CA SER A 16 -33.22 20.81 -1.86
C SER A 16 -32.56 20.30 -0.59
N VAL A 17 -31.49 19.52 -0.74
CA VAL A 17 -30.71 18.96 0.36
C VAL A 17 -29.26 19.41 0.20
N ASP A 18 -28.63 19.83 1.31
CA ASP A 18 -27.22 20.22 1.30
C ASP A 18 -26.29 19.00 1.18
N PHE A 19 -25.04 19.24 0.79
CA PHE A 19 -24.06 18.18 0.52
C PHE A 19 -23.81 17.26 1.72
N ARG A 20 -23.77 17.81 2.95
CA ARG A 20 -23.48 17.00 4.15
C ARG A 20 -24.68 16.15 4.51
N SER A 21 -25.89 16.72 4.46
CA SER A 21 -27.13 15.98 4.67
C SER A 21 -27.34 14.89 3.62
N THR A 22 -26.96 15.16 2.36
CA THR A 22 -27.00 14.16 1.28
C THR A 22 -26.05 13.01 1.55
N LEU A 23 -24.81 13.30 1.97
CA LEU A 23 -23.84 12.28 2.35
C LEU A 23 -24.38 11.46 3.54
N SER A 24 -24.92 12.11 4.56
CA SER A 24 -25.51 11.47 5.73
C SER A 24 -26.70 10.58 5.37
N LEU A 25 -27.60 11.00 4.48
CA LEU A 25 -28.74 10.19 4.03
C LEU A 25 -28.29 8.97 3.21
N VAL A 26 -27.31 9.15 2.33
CA VAL A 26 -26.70 8.04 1.59
C VAL A 26 -26.04 7.05 2.55
N TRP A 27 -25.30 7.54 3.54
CA TRP A 27 -24.67 6.71 4.56
C TRP A 27 -25.68 6.03 5.49
N CYS A 28 -26.77 6.70 5.85
CA CYS A 28 -27.82 6.16 6.70
C CYS A 28 -28.60 5.06 5.96
N ALA A 29 -28.92 5.27 4.67
CA ALA A 29 -29.53 4.24 3.83
C ALA A 29 -28.60 3.03 3.59
N ILE A 30 -27.28 3.26 3.49
CA ILE A 30 -26.27 2.19 3.42
C ILE A 30 -26.16 1.45 4.77
N SER A 31 -26.29 2.16 5.90
CA SER A 31 -26.17 1.61 7.25
C SER A 31 -27.43 0.88 7.73
N GLU A 32 -28.63 1.32 7.35
CA GLU A 32 -29.88 0.60 7.64
C GLU A 32 -30.01 -0.65 6.78
N ALA A 33 -29.45 -0.64 5.56
CA ALA A 33 -29.38 -1.81 4.70
C ALA A 33 -28.31 -2.84 5.11
N ASN A 34 -27.41 -2.52 6.05
CA ASN A 34 -26.30 -3.37 6.45
C ASN A 34 -26.03 -3.31 7.96
N ARG A 35 -26.27 -4.40 8.70
CA ARG A 35 -25.49 -4.72 9.91
C ARG A 35 -24.11 -5.28 9.55
N LEU A 36 -23.39 -4.64 8.63
CA LEU A 36 -22.07 -5.06 8.19
C LEU A 36 -21.16 -3.84 8.03
N ASP A 37 -20.29 -3.69 9.03
CA ASP A 37 -18.94 -3.16 8.84
C ASP A 37 -18.24 -4.04 7.77
N ILE A 38 -17.37 -3.43 6.97
CA ILE A 38 -16.45 -4.04 5.96
C ILE A 38 -16.93 -3.98 4.48
N GLY A 39 -16.56 -2.88 3.81
CA GLY A 39 -15.64 -2.91 2.65
C GLY A 39 -16.07 -3.52 1.29
N CYS A 40 -16.38 -2.62 0.34
CA CYS A 40 -16.31 -2.79 -1.13
C CYS A 40 -17.20 -3.85 -1.81
N MET A 41 -18.46 -3.48 -2.12
CA MET A 41 -19.23 -4.15 -3.17
C MET A 41 -18.58 -3.93 -4.54
N ARG A 42 -18.25 -5.01 -5.27
CA ARG A 42 -17.90 -4.94 -6.70
C ARG A 42 -19.08 -5.50 -7.45
N ASN A 43 -19.64 -4.80 -8.42
CA ASN A 43 -20.78 -5.32 -9.20
C ASN A 43 -20.38 -6.53 -10.07
N CYS A 44 -20.12 -7.71 -9.48
CA CYS A 44 -19.93 -8.99 -10.15
C CYS A 44 -21.18 -9.87 -9.95
N MET A 45 -21.37 -10.85 -10.84
CA MET A 45 -22.53 -11.74 -10.80
C MET A 45 -22.55 -12.65 -9.54
N ASP A 46 -21.37 -12.91 -8.97
CA ASP A 46 -21.23 -13.74 -7.76
C ASP A 46 -21.75 -13.03 -6.50
N ASP A 47 -21.67 -11.68 -6.45
CA ASP A 47 -22.24 -10.87 -5.37
C ASP A 47 -23.78 -10.94 -5.35
N LEU A 48 -24.44 -11.23 -6.49
CA LEU A 48 -25.90 -11.42 -6.56
C LEU A 48 -26.38 -12.76 -5.99
N LEU A 49 -25.56 -13.80 -6.07
CA LEU A 49 -25.86 -15.13 -5.51
C LEU A 49 -25.78 -15.14 -3.98
N ILE A 50 -24.88 -14.34 -3.42
CA ILE A 50 -24.75 -14.11 -1.97
C ILE A 50 -26.01 -13.38 -1.44
N LEU A 51 -26.56 -12.42 -2.19
CA LEU A 51 -27.78 -11.69 -1.80
C LEU A 51 -29.03 -12.59 -1.77
N GLN A 52 -29.16 -13.55 -2.70
CA GLN A 52 -30.27 -14.52 -2.69
C GLN A 52 -30.19 -15.51 -1.53
N THR A 53 -28.99 -15.90 -1.10
CA THR A 53 -28.79 -16.89 -0.01
C THR A 53 -29.06 -16.31 1.38
N VAL A 54 -29.01 -14.98 1.54
CA VAL A 54 -29.40 -14.27 2.78
C VAL A 54 -30.83 -13.69 2.73
N GLY A 55 -31.64 -14.07 1.75
CA GLY A 55 -33.06 -13.72 1.67
C GLY A 55 -33.36 -12.31 1.15
N LEU A 56 -32.37 -11.61 0.58
CA LEU A 56 -32.57 -10.30 -0.04
C LEU A 56 -32.99 -10.49 -1.51
N GLN A 57 -34.20 -10.04 -1.85
CA GLN A 57 -34.67 -9.98 -3.25
C GLN A 57 -34.34 -8.62 -3.88
N GLY A 58 -34.10 -8.63 -5.19
CA GLY A 58 -33.72 -7.43 -5.95
C GLY A 58 -34.82 -6.36 -5.96
N ARG A 59 -34.40 -5.14 -5.56
CA ARG A 59 -35.05 -3.81 -5.63
C ARG A 59 -36.53 -3.70 -5.21
N PRO A 60 -36.88 -2.81 -4.26
CA PRO A 60 -38.21 -2.21 -4.27
C PRO A 60 -38.40 -1.41 -5.57
N SER A 61 -39.61 -1.46 -6.13
CA SER A 61 -39.96 -1.03 -7.49
C SER A 61 -39.86 0.48 -7.79
N LYS A 62 -39.37 1.30 -6.86
CA LYS A 62 -39.18 2.75 -7.08
C LYS A 62 -37.91 3.25 -6.40
N ALA A 63 -36.80 3.27 -7.13
CA ALA A 63 -35.66 4.11 -6.78
C ALA A 63 -36.02 5.58 -7.08
N PRO A 64 -35.63 6.55 -6.22
CA PRO A 64 -35.90 7.96 -6.47
C PRO A 64 -35.18 8.42 -7.76
N VAL A 65 -35.94 9.09 -8.63
CA VAL A 65 -35.46 9.57 -9.94
C VAL A 65 -34.81 10.93 -9.78
N ILE A 66 -33.54 11.06 -10.19
CA ILE A 66 -32.86 12.35 -10.32
C ILE A 66 -33.56 13.14 -11.43
N LYS A 67 -34.25 14.22 -11.07
CA LYS A 67 -35.05 14.99 -12.03
C LYS A 67 -34.27 16.06 -12.79
N ASN A 68 -33.25 16.66 -12.19
CA ASN A 68 -32.45 17.69 -12.87
C ASN A 68 -31.09 17.91 -12.18
N VAL A 69 -30.06 18.23 -12.97
CA VAL A 69 -28.74 18.65 -12.49
C VAL A 69 -28.42 19.99 -13.14
N ILE A 70 -28.34 21.05 -12.32
CA ILE A 70 -28.03 22.40 -12.81
C ILE A 70 -26.53 22.64 -12.66
N TRP A 71 -25.85 22.82 -13.78
CA TRP A 71 -24.43 23.18 -13.84
C TRP A 71 -24.27 24.64 -14.25
N SER A 72 -23.51 25.41 -13.47
CA SER A 72 -23.15 26.79 -13.80
C SER A 72 -21.63 26.89 -13.98
N PRO A 73 -21.12 27.20 -15.19
CA PRO A 73 -19.69 27.31 -15.42
C PRO A 73 -19.07 28.51 -14.68
N PRO A 74 -17.78 28.43 -14.31
CA PRO A 74 -17.09 29.56 -13.68
C PRO A 74 -16.79 30.68 -14.70
N ALA A 75 -16.55 31.88 -14.18
CA ALA A 75 -16.13 33.04 -14.98
C ALA A 75 -14.78 32.78 -15.69
N PRO A 76 -14.48 33.48 -16.80
CA PRO A 76 -13.20 33.37 -17.48
C PRO A 76 -12.01 33.60 -16.53
N GLY A 77 -10.98 32.74 -16.59
CA GLY A 77 -9.76 32.85 -15.78
C GLY A 77 -9.69 31.97 -14.52
N TRP A 78 -10.68 31.10 -14.29
CA TRP A 78 -10.67 30.12 -13.19
C TRP A 78 -10.26 28.72 -13.66
N ILE A 79 -9.45 28.01 -12.86
CA ILE A 79 -8.99 26.64 -13.14
C ILE A 79 -9.87 25.65 -12.37
N LYS A 80 -10.45 24.68 -13.11
CA LYS A 80 -11.15 23.53 -12.54
C LYS A 80 -10.12 22.45 -12.17
N VAL A 81 -10.07 22.06 -10.91
CA VAL A 81 -9.28 20.90 -10.45
C VAL A 81 -10.28 19.83 -10.03
N ASN A 82 -10.42 18.78 -10.84
CA ASN A 82 -11.21 17.60 -10.48
C ASN A 82 -10.29 16.50 -9.96
N THR A 83 -10.74 15.76 -8.93
CA THR A 83 -10.03 14.60 -8.36
C THR A 83 -10.72 13.26 -8.65
N ASP A 84 -11.73 13.24 -9.53
CA ASP A 84 -12.31 12.01 -10.05
C ASP A 84 -11.73 11.68 -11.42
N GLY A 85 -10.73 10.80 -11.43
CA GLY A 85 -10.07 10.28 -12.63
C GLY A 85 -10.97 9.40 -13.48
N ALA A 86 -11.92 10.01 -14.18
CA ALA A 86 -12.75 9.36 -15.18
C ALA A 86 -12.57 10.05 -16.54
N ALA A 87 -11.55 9.62 -17.27
CA ALA A 87 -11.54 9.67 -18.74
C ALA A 87 -10.66 8.54 -19.27
N MET A 88 -11.29 7.44 -19.69
CA MET A 88 -10.67 6.38 -20.50
C MET A 88 -11.18 6.55 -21.94
N GLY A 89 -10.26 6.72 -22.90
CA GLY A 89 -10.56 6.81 -24.34
C GLY A 89 -9.74 7.87 -25.07
N SER A 90 -8.48 7.55 -25.38
CA SER A 90 -7.46 8.37 -26.08
C SER A 90 -7.85 8.84 -27.50
N PRO A 91 -7.03 9.65 -28.23
CA PRO A 91 -5.87 10.49 -27.87
C PRO A 91 -5.94 11.90 -28.49
N GLY A 92 -5.63 12.96 -27.73
CA GLY A 92 -5.43 14.28 -28.34
C GLY A 92 -4.92 15.31 -27.35
N PHE A 93 -3.62 15.56 -27.40
CA PHE A 93 -2.98 16.74 -26.79
C PHE A 93 -3.29 17.01 -25.29
N GLY A 94 -3.28 15.97 -24.46
CA GLY A 94 -2.98 16.11 -23.03
C GLY A 94 -1.47 16.01 -22.77
N GLY A 95 -0.66 16.71 -23.58
CA GLY A 95 0.79 16.67 -23.50
C GLY A 95 1.30 17.27 -22.20
N CYS A 96 2.27 16.59 -21.60
CA CYS A 96 3.19 17.19 -20.66
C CYS A 96 3.82 18.44 -21.30
N GLY A 97 3.88 19.57 -20.59
CA GLY A 97 4.62 20.74 -21.06
C GLY A 97 4.41 21.96 -20.19
N GLY A 98 5.41 22.31 -19.37
CA GLY A 98 5.60 23.71 -19.04
C GLY A 98 6.12 24.48 -20.26
N TRP A 99 5.89 25.79 -20.33
CA TRP A 99 6.94 26.83 -20.36
C TRP A 99 6.34 28.25 -20.41
N ASN A 100 7.23 29.20 -20.10
CA ASN A 100 7.01 30.60 -19.75
C ASN A 100 6.41 31.51 -20.83
N LYS A 101 5.91 32.67 -20.37
CA LYS A 101 5.39 33.82 -21.13
C LYS A 101 6.38 34.34 -22.20
N PRO A 102 5.89 34.89 -23.33
CA PRO A 102 6.52 36.02 -23.98
C PRO A 102 5.83 37.32 -23.50
N VAL A 103 6.53 38.20 -22.80
CA VAL A 103 6.17 39.64 -22.85
C VAL A 103 7.45 40.47 -22.87
N THR A 104 7.54 41.23 -23.95
CA THR A 104 8.50 42.26 -24.31
C THR A 104 8.57 43.40 -23.28
N SER A 105 9.76 44.02 -23.22
CA SER A 105 10.09 45.44 -22.91
C SER A 105 9.18 46.20 -21.92
N SER A 106 9.64 46.92 -20.91
CA SER A 106 10.94 47.50 -20.62
C SER A 106 10.79 48.30 -19.32
N ARG A 107 11.77 48.21 -18.41
CA ARG A 107 12.40 49.33 -17.67
C ARG A 107 13.25 48.76 -16.53
N MET A 108 14.56 48.89 -16.70
CA MET A 108 15.54 48.89 -15.61
C MET A 108 15.09 49.88 -14.52
N ALA A 109 15.18 49.54 -13.24
CA ALA A 109 16.42 49.65 -12.47
C ALA A 109 16.20 49.38 -10.97
N VAL A 110 17.27 48.86 -10.35
CA VAL A 110 17.68 48.91 -8.93
C VAL A 110 17.04 47.93 -7.93
N CYS A 111 17.70 46.77 -7.84
CA CYS A 111 18.40 46.23 -6.67
C CYS A 111 17.80 46.49 -5.27
N CYS A 112 17.27 45.43 -4.64
CA CYS A 112 17.53 45.20 -3.22
C CYS A 112 17.45 43.68 -2.92
N SER A 113 18.49 43.21 -2.26
CA SER A 113 18.82 41.83 -1.93
C SER A 113 17.77 41.10 -1.08
N CYS A 114 17.25 39.99 -1.60
CA CYS A 114 16.69 38.90 -0.79
C CYS A 114 17.24 37.59 -1.36
N THR A 115 18.12 36.96 -0.59
CA THR A 115 18.77 35.68 -0.87
C THR A 115 17.70 34.59 -0.98
N SER A 116 17.19 34.36 -2.20
CA SER A 116 16.39 33.17 -2.47
C SER A 116 17.36 32.01 -2.62
N THR A 117 17.44 31.18 -1.58
CA THR A 117 17.98 29.83 -1.65
C THR A 117 17.32 29.14 -2.83
N GLN A 118 18.03 29.05 -3.96
CA GLN A 118 17.65 28.18 -5.06
C GLN A 118 17.63 26.76 -4.49
N GLN A 119 16.44 26.25 -4.17
CA GLN A 119 16.23 24.82 -4.10
C GLN A 119 16.51 24.28 -5.50
N LEU A 120 17.77 23.88 -5.71
CA LEU A 120 18.15 22.94 -6.74
C LEU A 120 17.16 21.78 -6.66
N GLN A 121 16.36 21.61 -7.72
CA GLN A 121 15.67 20.35 -7.98
C GLN A 121 16.76 19.30 -8.18
N LEU A 122 17.22 18.67 -7.09
CA LEU A 122 18.02 17.46 -7.17
C LEU A 122 17.12 16.40 -7.83
N SER A 123 17.39 16.11 -9.09
CA SER A 123 17.05 14.80 -9.66
C SER A 123 17.57 13.74 -8.70
N SER A 124 16.68 13.01 -8.01
CA SER A 124 17.09 12.00 -7.05
C SER A 124 17.96 10.95 -7.75
N SER A 125 19.13 10.65 -7.19
CA SER A 125 20.01 9.60 -7.69
C SER A 125 19.25 8.27 -7.82
N PRO A 126 19.64 7.37 -8.76
CA PRO A 126 18.98 6.07 -8.90
C PRO A 126 18.87 5.29 -7.58
N LEU A 127 19.93 5.32 -6.77
CA LEU A 127 19.95 4.73 -5.42
C LEU A 127 18.85 5.31 -4.51
N ASN A 128 18.69 6.64 -4.49
CA ASN A 128 17.65 7.29 -3.70
C ASN A 128 16.24 6.92 -4.19
N LYS A 129 16.05 6.75 -5.51
CA LYS A 129 14.78 6.27 -6.07
C LYS A 129 14.49 4.83 -5.59
N THR A 130 15.45 3.92 -5.68
CA THR A 130 15.31 2.54 -5.21
C THR A 130 14.98 2.49 -3.72
N LEU A 131 15.71 3.25 -2.90
CA LEU A 131 15.46 3.33 -1.45
C LEU A 131 14.05 3.86 -1.16
N GLN A 132 13.60 4.91 -1.87
CA GLN A 132 12.24 5.42 -1.75
C GLN A 132 11.18 4.40 -2.16
N GLN A 133 11.40 3.61 -3.21
CA GLN A 133 10.47 2.56 -3.63
C GLN A 133 10.34 1.47 -2.56
N ILE A 134 11.45 1.06 -1.93
CA ILE A 134 11.45 0.13 -0.79
C ILE A 134 10.61 0.71 0.37
N HIS A 135 10.84 1.98 0.73
CA HIS A 135 10.07 2.65 1.78
C HIS A 135 8.59 2.78 1.47
N ASN A 136 8.24 3.12 0.23
CA ASN A 136 6.84 3.32 -0.19
C ASN A 136 6.07 2.01 -0.23
N SER A 137 6.74 0.92 -0.61
CA SER A 137 6.15 -0.42 -0.67
C SER A 137 5.85 -0.96 0.72
N GLY A 138 6.79 -0.81 1.66
CA GLY A 138 6.73 -1.45 2.98
C GLY A 138 6.94 -2.98 2.95
N VAL A 139 6.95 -3.58 1.75
CA VAL A 139 7.18 -5.01 1.52
C VAL A 139 8.21 -5.19 0.40
N ILE A 140 9.11 -6.15 0.59
CA ILE A 140 9.97 -6.72 -0.46
C ILE A 140 9.59 -8.20 -0.58
N ALA A 141 9.13 -8.63 -1.75
CA ALA A 141 8.92 -10.05 -2.01
C ALA A 141 10.26 -10.74 -2.25
N CYS A 142 10.45 -11.93 -1.70
CA CYS A 142 11.67 -12.74 -1.83
C CYS A 142 11.33 -14.06 -2.52
N LEU A 143 11.65 -14.18 -3.81
CA LEU A 143 11.34 -15.34 -4.62
C LEU A 143 12.49 -16.34 -4.60
N ARG A 144 12.17 -17.57 -4.18
CA ARG A 144 12.97 -18.78 -4.37
C ARG A 144 12.15 -19.79 -5.17
N ALA A 145 12.73 -20.35 -6.21
CA ALA A 145 12.10 -21.38 -7.02
C ALA A 145 13.11 -22.46 -7.43
N ASN A 146 12.59 -23.61 -7.85
CA ASN A 146 13.39 -24.78 -8.24
C ASN A 146 13.69 -24.85 -9.74
N SER A 147 13.14 -23.94 -10.56
CA SER A 147 13.47 -23.78 -11.98
C SER A 147 13.30 -22.33 -12.42
N THR A 148 13.85 -22.00 -13.59
CA THR A 148 13.74 -20.68 -14.23
C THR A 148 12.28 -20.36 -14.58
N GLU A 149 11.56 -21.31 -15.16
CA GLU A 149 10.18 -21.14 -15.64
C GLU A 149 9.23 -20.87 -14.47
N LEU A 150 9.34 -21.68 -13.41
CA LEU A 150 8.56 -21.49 -12.19
C LEU A 150 8.83 -20.13 -11.56
N ALA A 151 10.09 -19.68 -11.56
CA ALA A 151 10.46 -18.37 -11.05
C ALA A 151 9.82 -17.22 -11.83
N ILE A 152 9.83 -17.29 -13.16
CA ILE A 152 9.24 -16.27 -14.02
C ILE A 152 7.73 -16.17 -13.78
N GLU A 153 7.00 -17.29 -13.85
CA GLU A 153 5.54 -17.32 -13.65
C GLU A 153 5.14 -16.82 -12.26
N ALA A 154 5.83 -17.28 -11.21
CA ALA A 154 5.57 -16.82 -9.84
C ALA A 154 5.88 -15.32 -9.65
N ALA A 155 6.97 -14.83 -10.25
CA ALA A 155 7.30 -13.41 -10.21
C ALA A 155 6.23 -12.55 -10.92
N VAL A 156 5.79 -12.96 -12.11
CA VAL A 156 4.74 -12.27 -12.87
C VAL A 156 3.43 -12.24 -12.09
N ALA A 157 3.05 -13.35 -11.44
CA ALA A 157 1.88 -13.41 -10.59
C ALA A 157 1.98 -12.44 -9.40
N ALA A 158 3.14 -12.41 -8.72
CA ALA A 158 3.38 -11.50 -7.60
C ALA A 158 3.37 -10.01 -8.02
N ILE A 159 4.01 -9.68 -9.13
CA ILE A 159 4.02 -8.32 -9.72
C ILE A 159 2.59 -7.91 -10.09
N SER A 160 1.83 -8.80 -10.73
CA SER A 160 0.42 -8.58 -11.08
C SER A 160 -0.46 -8.37 -9.84
N GLY A 161 -0.13 -9.04 -8.73
CA GLY A 161 -0.73 -8.82 -7.41
C GLY A 161 -0.45 -7.44 -6.84
N GLY A 162 0.52 -6.69 -7.39
CA GLY A 162 0.84 -5.33 -7.00
C GLY A 162 2.11 -5.21 -6.16
N ILE A 163 2.97 -6.23 -6.15
CA ILE A 163 4.32 -6.15 -5.59
C ILE A 163 5.17 -5.26 -6.51
N SER A 164 5.73 -4.19 -5.94
CA SER A 164 6.59 -3.25 -6.67
C SER A 164 8.09 -3.44 -6.41
N VAL A 165 8.44 -4.23 -5.39
CA VAL A 165 9.82 -4.54 -5.00
C VAL A 165 9.98 -6.05 -4.82
N LEU A 166 10.85 -6.66 -5.63
CA LEU A 166 11.05 -8.11 -5.68
C LEU A 166 12.55 -8.44 -5.72
N GLU A 167 13.00 -9.33 -4.84
CA GLU A 167 14.30 -10.00 -4.96
C GLU A 167 14.14 -11.43 -5.46
N ILE A 168 15.03 -11.88 -6.33
CA ILE A 168 15.19 -13.29 -6.69
C ILE A 168 16.46 -13.78 -6.01
N VAL A 169 16.39 -14.89 -5.26
CA VAL A 169 17.58 -15.38 -4.55
C VAL A 169 18.53 -16.15 -5.46
N MET A 170 19.83 -16.05 -5.20
CA MET A 170 20.92 -16.71 -5.96
C MET A 170 20.79 -18.24 -6.06
N SER A 171 20.05 -18.89 -5.16
CA SER A 171 19.82 -20.34 -5.20
C SER A 171 18.77 -20.75 -6.23
N THR A 172 18.01 -19.82 -6.80
CA THR A 172 17.06 -20.10 -7.88
C THR A 172 17.86 -20.40 -9.16
N PRO A 173 17.66 -21.57 -9.80
CA PRO A 173 18.31 -21.86 -11.07
C PRO A 173 18.00 -20.77 -12.11
N GLY A 174 19.01 -20.36 -12.87
CA GLY A 174 18.82 -19.33 -13.89
C GLY A 174 18.51 -17.93 -13.34
N VAL A 175 18.83 -17.61 -12.08
CA VAL A 175 18.51 -16.31 -11.44
C VAL A 175 18.75 -15.07 -12.33
N PHE A 176 19.87 -15.02 -13.06
CA PHE A 176 20.18 -13.90 -13.95
C PHE A 176 19.33 -13.88 -15.23
N GLU A 177 18.92 -15.03 -15.72
CA GLU A 177 17.98 -15.14 -16.84
C GLU A 177 16.58 -14.68 -16.42
N VAL A 178 16.11 -15.12 -15.25
CA VAL A 178 14.84 -14.65 -14.66
C VAL A 178 14.88 -13.13 -14.49
N LEU A 179 15.94 -12.59 -13.88
CA LEU A 179 16.10 -11.15 -13.68
C LEU A 179 16.07 -10.40 -15.01
N ARG A 180 16.80 -10.87 -16.03
CA ARG A 180 16.85 -10.24 -17.36
C ARG A 180 15.46 -10.16 -17.99
N CYS A 181 14.72 -11.26 -17.94
CA CYS A 181 13.35 -11.34 -18.43
C CYS A 181 12.45 -10.29 -17.75
N LEU A 182 12.45 -10.28 -16.41
CA LEU A 182 11.62 -9.35 -15.64
C LEU A 182 12.02 -7.89 -15.81
N VAL A 183 13.32 -7.58 -15.94
CA VAL A 183 13.79 -6.21 -16.19
C VAL A 183 13.31 -5.71 -17.55
N GLN A 184 13.31 -6.58 -18.57
CA GLN A 184 12.83 -6.26 -19.91
C GLN A 184 11.32 -6.00 -19.92
N ASP A 185 10.55 -6.88 -19.28
CA ASP A 185 9.09 -6.83 -19.33
C ASP A 185 8.48 -5.84 -18.33
N HIS A 186 9.20 -5.54 -17.25
CA HIS A 186 8.74 -4.68 -16.16
C HIS A 186 9.79 -3.61 -15.76
N PRO A 187 10.18 -2.69 -16.67
CA PRO A 187 11.29 -1.75 -16.44
C PRO A 187 11.06 -0.78 -15.27
N THR A 188 9.81 -0.54 -14.90
CA THR A 188 9.43 0.34 -13.77
C THR A 188 9.57 -0.35 -12.41
N MET A 189 9.64 -1.68 -12.36
CA MET A 189 9.71 -2.44 -11.11
C MET A 189 11.07 -2.31 -10.43
N THR A 190 11.07 -2.40 -9.11
CA THR A 190 12.32 -2.43 -8.33
C THR A 190 12.73 -3.88 -8.15
N LEU A 191 13.57 -4.37 -9.06
CA LEU A 191 14.04 -5.75 -9.09
C LEU A 191 15.46 -5.84 -8.55
N GLY A 192 15.75 -6.88 -7.78
CA GLY A 192 17.06 -7.11 -7.19
C GLY A 192 17.39 -8.58 -7.05
N VAL A 193 18.60 -8.85 -6.55
CA VAL A 193 19.08 -10.21 -6.29
C VAL A 193 19.41 -10.37 -4.82
N GLY A 194 18.90 -11.45 -4.23
CA GLY A 194 19.11 -11.81 -2.84
C GLY A 194 20.15 -12.92 -2.67
N THR A 195 20.73 -13.03 -1.48
CA THR A 195 21.76 -14.04 -1.17
C THR A 195 23.03 -13.86 -2.01
N VAL A 196 23.39 -12.62 -2.31
CA VAL A 196 24.66 -12.29 -2.98
C VAL A 196 25.79 -12.37 -1.96
N LEU A 197 26.80 -13.22 -2.20
CA LEU A 197 27.86 -13.48 -1.22
C LEU A 197 29.27 -13.13 -1.71
N ASN A 198 29.40 -12.69 -2.96
CA ASN A 198 30.67 -12.29 -3.55
C ASN A 198 30.47 -11.19 -4.60
N VAL A 199 31.58 -10.52 -4.96
CA VAL A 199 31.60 -9.40 -5.92
C VAL A 199 31.23 -9.84 -7.34
N GLU A 200 31.60 -11.05 -7.76
CA GLU A 200 31.27 -11.55 -9.10
C GLU A 200 29.76 -11.62 -9.32
N ASN A 201 29.02 -12.21 -8.37
CA ASN A 201 27.56 -12.26 -8.42
C ASN A 201 26.93 -10.87 -8.32
N ALA A 202 27.51 -9.96 -7.53
CA ALA A 202 27.06 -8.57 -7.46
C ALA A 202 27.18 -7.85 -8.81
N LYS A 203 28.31 -8.02 -9.51
CA LYS A 203 28.55 -7.48 -10.86
C LYS A 203 27.60 -8.08 -11.87
N ASN A 204 27.44 -9.40 -11.88
CA ASN A 204 26.53 -10.08 -12.79
C ASN A 204 25.08 -9.59 -12.62
N ALA A 205 24.61 -9.49 -11.37
CA ALA A 205 23.28 -8.93 -11.08
C ALA A 205 23.13 -7.48 -11.56
N THR A 206 24.12 -6.64 -11.28
CA THR A 206 24.11 -5.21 -11.67
C THR A 206 24.10 -5.06 -13.20
N ASN A 207 24.93 -5.82 -13.91
CA ASN A 207 25.02 -5.81 -15.37
C ASN A 207 23.71 -6.23 -16.06
N VAL A 208 22.94 -7.12 -15.42
CA VAL A 208 21.62 -7.54 -15.92
C VAL A 208 20.54 -6.48 -15.67
N GLY A 209 20.78 -5.55 -14.73
CA GLY A 209 19.86 -4.45 -14.41
C GLY A 209 19.24 -4.53 -13.02
N ALA A 210 19.84 -5.29 -12.08
CA ALA A 210 19.42 -5.26 -10.68
C ALA A 210 19.53 -3.83 -10.12
N LYS A 211 18.45 -3.33 -9.53
CA LYS A 211 18.40 -2.02 -8.86
C LYS A 211 18.89 -2.08 -7.42
N PHE A 212 18.84 -3.27 -6.81
CA PHE A 212 19.41 -3.52 -5.49
C PHE A 212 19.94 -4.94 -5.34
N LEU A 213 20.81 -5.13 -4.36
CA LEU A 213 21.42 -6.40 -3.98
C LEU A 213 21.22 -6.62 -2.48
N MET A 214 20.92 -7.85 -2.07
CA MET A 214 20.83 -8.21 -0.66
C MET A 214 21.71 -9.41 -0.29
N SER A 215 22.26 -9.37 0.91
CA SER A 215 23.03 -10.46 1.51
C SER A 215 22.44 -10.86 2.86
N PRO A 216 22.56 -12.13 3.29
CA PRO A 216 22.22 -12.53 4.66
C PRO A 216 23.26 -12.07 5.70
N ALA A 217 24.43 -11.60 5.26
CA ALA A 217 25.52 -11.07 6.07
C ALA A 217 26.12 -9.81 5.43
N THR A 218 27.01 -9.12 6.14
CA THR A 218 27.74 -7.96 5.60
C THR A 218 28.95 -8.44 4.83
N VAL A 219 28.97 -8.25 3.51
CA VAL A 219 30.10 -8.59 2.65
C VAL A 219 30.83 -7.31 2.26
N LYS A 220 31.97 -7.04 2.92
CA LYS A 220 32.71 -5.78 2.76
C LYS A 220 33.16 -5.53 1.31
N ASP A 221 33.64 -6.57 0.63
CA ASP A 221 34.11 -6.44 -0.76
C ASP A 221 32.99 -5.97 -1.69
N ILE A 222 31.73 -6.37 -1.44
CA ILE A 222 30.57 -5.88 -2.20
C ILE A 222 30.31 -4.41 -1.87
N MET A 223 30.38 -4.02 -0.59
CA MET A 223 30.22 -2.61 -0.17
C MET A 223 31.22 -1.69 -0.86
N GLU A 224 32.47 -2.15 -0.99
CA GLU A 224 33.54 -1.40 -1.64
C GLU A 224 33.34 -1.33 -3.15
N ASP A 225 32.96 -2.44 -3.79
CA ASP A 225 32.75 -2.52 -5.24
C ASP A 225 31.58 -1.64 -5.73
N VAL A 226 30.47 -1.59 -4.97
CA VAL A 226 29.30 -0.77 -5.34
C VAL A 226 29.40 0.69 -4.88
N ARG A 227 30.47 1.06 -4.17
CA ARG A 227 30.62 2.41 -3.59
C ARG A 227 30.65 3.46 -4.70
N GLY A 228 29.73 4.43 -4.63
CA GLY A 228 29.59 5.48 -5.63
C GLY A 228 28.88 5.03 -6.92
N GLY A 229 28.45 3.77 -6.99
CA GLY A 229 27.61 3.25 -8.07
C GLY A 229 26.13 3.58 -7.90
N GLU A 230 25.32 3.07 -8.81
CA GLU A 230 23.87 3.34 -8.86
C GLU A 230 23.03 2.23 -8.21
N VAL A 231 23.62 1.06 -7.93
CA VAL A 231 22.95 -0.09 -7.32
C VAL A 231 22.92 0.04 -5.79
N LEU A 232 21.77 -0.21 -5.19
CA LEU A 232 21.63 -0.20 -3.74
C LEU A 232 22.06 -1.55 -3.13
N TYR A 233 23.10 -1.58 -2.32
CA TYR A 233 23.45 -2.78 -1.54
C TYR A 233 22.87 -2.73 -0.13
N ILE A 234 22.19 -3.81 0.26
CA ILE A 234 21.55 -4.00 1.56
C ILE A 234 22.24 -5.17 2.29
N PRO A 235 23.29 -4.90 3.08
CA PRO A 235 24.00 -5.95 3.80
C PRO A 235 23.16 -6.53 4.93
N GLY A 236 23.35 -7.83 5.17
CA GLY A 236 22.74 -8.53 6.29
C GLY A 236 23.47 -8.28 7.59
N VAL A 237 22.73 -8.11 8.68
CA VAL A 237 23.23 -7.86 10.03
C VAL A 237 22.36 -8.57 11.05
N MET A 238 22.96 -8.98 12.16
CA MET A 238 22.27 -9.64 13.27
C MET A 238 22.37 -8.83 14.55
N THR A 239 23.49 -8.18 14.84
CA THR A 239 23.81 -7.55 16.14
C THR A 239 23.95 -6.02 16.06
N PRO A 240 23.85 -5.28 17.19
CA PRO A 240 24.14 -3.84 17.24
C PRO A 240 25.50 -3.45 16.65
N THR A 241 26.55 -4.25 16.90
CA THR A 241 27.90 -4.00 16.38
C THR A 241 27.95 -4.11 14.87
N GLU A 242 27.31 -5.13 14.29
CA GLU A 242 27.24 -5.30 12.83
C GLU A 242 26.43 -4.20 12.16
N ILE A 243 25.31 -3.78 12.78
CA ILE A 243 24.49 -2.65 12.30
C ILE A 243 25.33 -1.38 12.23
N LEU A 244 26.03 -1.03 13.32
CA LEU A 244 26.86 0.16 13.36
C LEU A 244 28.03 0.05 12.37
N SER A 245 28.69 -1.10 12.30
CA SER A 245 29.80 -1.33 11.38
C SER A 245 29.38 -1.21 9.92
N ALA A 246 28.21 -1.74 9.53
CA ALA A 246 27.69 -1.63 8.18
C ALA A 246 27.30 -0.19 7.83
N HIS A 247 26.65 0.53 8.76
CA HIS A 247 26.32 1.93 8.61
C HIS A 247 27.56 2.81 8.42
N ASP A 248 28.58 2.63 9.28
CA ASP A 248 29.83 3.39 9.22
C ASP A 248 30.64 3.08 7.95
N ALA A 249 30.48 1.86 7.40
CA ALA A 249 31.02 1.49 6.09
C ALA A 249 30.24 2.09 4.89
N GLY A 250 29.15 2.81 5.14
CA GLY A 250 28.36 3.54 4.15
C GLY A 250 27.03 2.88 3.75
N ALA A 251 26.54 1.86 4.48
CA ALA A 251 25.25 1.25 4.18
C ALA A 251 24.12 2.24 4.47
N THR A 252 23.30 2.55 3.47
CA THR A 252 22.14 3.44 3.61
C THR A 252 20.95 2.74 4.28
N ILE A 253 20.90 1.41 4.19
CA ILE A 253 19.89 0.54 4.78
C ILE A 253 20.49 -0.85 5.02
N VAL A 254 20.09 -1.52 6.10
CA VAL A 254 20.58 -2.86 6.47
C VAL A 254 19.44 -3.87 6.57
N LYS A 255 19.72 -5.15 6.31
CA LYS A 255 18.78 -6.28 6.45
C LYS A 255 19.01 -6.96 7.79
N VAL A 256 18.06 -6.85 8.71
CA VAL A 256 18.09 -7.61 9.98
C VAL A 256 17.62 -9.04 9.72
N TYR A 257 18.53 -9.99 9.86
CA TYR A 257 18.32 -11.39 9.50
C TYR A 257 19.07 -12.33 10.45
N PRO A 258 18.47 -13.43 10.92
CA PRO A 258 17.06 -13.83 10.80
C PRO A 258 16.17 -13.24 11.91
N VAL A 259 15.28 -12.29 11.59
CA VAL A 259 14.62 -11.47 12.63
C VAL A 259 13.68 -12.25 13.55
N SER A 260 12.94 -13.24 13.03
CA SER A 260 11.97 -14.04 13.80
C SER A 260 12.64 -14.77 14.97
N ALA A 261 13.79 -15.40 14.70
CA ALA A 261 14.59 -16.13 15.68
C ALA A 261 15.21 -15.23 16.76
N LEU A 262 15.30 -13.92 16.50
CA LEU A 262 15.89 -12.93 17.41
C LEU A 262 14.84 -12.21 18.27
N GLY A 263 13.57 -12.63 18.20
CA GLY A 263 12.46 -11.99 18.92
C GLY A 263 11.59 -11.07 18.05
N GLY A 264 11.77 -11.11 16.72
CA GLY A 264 10.88 -10.50 15.74
C GLY A 264 10.70 -8.99 15.92
N ILE A 265 9.45 -8.56 16.00
CA ILE A 265 9.04 -7.16 16.17
C ILE A 265 9.74 -6.50 17.38
N ARG A 266 9.88 -7.24 18.51
CA ARG A 266 10.52 -6.72 19.72
C ARG A 266 11.99 -6.43 19.49
N TYR A 267 12.66 -7.24 18.67
CA TYR A 267 14.07 -7.04 18.34
C TYR A 267 14.28 -5.79 17.51
N ILE A 268 13.48 -5.59 16.46
CA ILE A 268 13.50 -4.36 15.65
C ILE A 268 13.27 -3.13 16.54
N SER A 269 12.23 -3.17 17.38
CA SER A 269 11.93 -2.08 18.32
C SER A 269 13.11 -1.78 19.25
N ALA A 270 13.78 -2.82 19.77
CA ALA A 270 14.95 -2.67 20.63
C ALA A 270 16.15 -2.02 19.89
N LEU A 271 16.42 -2.41 18.65
CA LEU A 271 17.51 -1.85 17.83
C LEU A 271 17.26 -0.39 17.42
N LYS A 272 15.98 -0.02 17.20
CA LYS A 272 15.62 1.36 16.84
C LYS A 272 15.81 2.37 17.97
N LYS A 273 15.91 1.94 19.24
CA LYS A 273 16.19 2.82 20.39
C LYS A 273 17.57 3.48 20.30
N PRO A 274 18.69 2.73 20.20
CA PRO A 274 20.02 3.34 20.01
C PRO A 274 20.24 3.82 18.57
N PHE A 275 19.55 3.25 17.57
CA PHE A 275 19.77 3.56 16.15
C PHE A 275 18.51 4.09 15.44
N PRO A 276 17.92 5.22 15.88
CA PRO A 276 16.69 5.75 15.29
C PRO A 276 16.88 6.22 13.84
N HIS A 277 18.10 6.59 13.44
CA HIS A 277 18.43 7.09 12.10
C HIS A 277 18.77 5.96 11.09
N ILE A 278 19.25 4.80 11.55
CA ILE A 278 19.62 3.68 10.67
C ILE A 278 18.37 3.00 10.12
N GLN A 279 18.26 2.91 8.79
CA GLN A 279 17.14 2.24 8.13
C GLN A 279 17.32 0.72 8.16
N MET A 280 16.26 -0.01 8.47
CA MET A 280 16.32 -1.46 8.68
C MET A 280 15.19 -2.16 7.93
N VAL A 281 15.53 -3.19 7.17
CA VAL A 281 14.58 -4.15 6.62
C VAL A 281 14.54 -5.37 7.54
N ALA A 282 13.36 -5.76 8.00
CA ALA A 282 13.20 -7.00 8.78
C ALA A 282 13.00 -8.18 7.83
N SER A 283 13.69 -9.31 8.06
CA SER A 283 13.61 -10.46 7.15
C SER A 283 13.62 -11.80 7.87
N GLN A 284 12.93 -12.76 7.24
CA GLN A 284 12.79 -14.18 7.63
C GLN A 284 11.72 -14.41 8.72
N GLY A 285 10.76 -15.30 8.41
CA GLY A 285 9.69 -15.70 9.32
C GLY A 285 8.62 -14.62 9.56
N ILE A 286 8.41 -13.73 8.60
CA ILE A 286 7.39 -12.66 8.68
C ILE A 286 6.16 -13.08 7.89
N THR A 287 5.00 -12.87 8.48
CA THR A 287 3.68 -13.16 7.91
C THR A 287 3.02 -11.89 7.38
N ILE A 288 1.97 -12.02 6.56
CA ILE A 288 1.28 -10.85 5.97
C ILE A 288 0.60 -9.99 7.06
N ASP A 289 0.00 -10.62 8.07
CA ASP A 289 -0.68 -9.95 9.18
C ASP A 289 0.27 -9.15 10.08
N SER A 290 1.55 -9.55 10.18
CA SER A 290 2.54 -8.86 11.02
C SER A 290 3.25 -7.69 10.33
N ILE A 291 3.05 -7.46 9.03
CA ILE A 291 3.68 -6.37 8.25
C ILE A 291 3.52 -5.02 8.96
N GLY A 292 2.29 -4.71 9.40
CA GLY A 292 1.95 -3.44 10.02
C GLY A 292 2.74 -3.18 11.32
N ASP A 293 2.89 -4.21 12.15
CA ASP A 293 3.57 -4.11 13.43
C ASP A 293 5.08 -3.87 13.28
N TYR A 294 5.71 -4.57 12.33
CA TYR A 294 7.13 -4.33 12.02
C TYR A 294 7.38 -2.89 11.56
N ILE A 295 6.55 -2.39 10.65
CA ILE A 295 6.67 -1.02 10.12
C ILE A 295 6.44 0.01 11.23
N ALA A 296 5.41 -0.21 12.07
CA ALA A 296 5.11 0.64 13.22
C ALA A 296 6.25 0.69 14.25
N GLN A 297 6.97 -0.42 14.46
CA GLN A 297 8.15 -0.49 15.33
C GLN A 297 9.44 0.04 14.70
N GLY A 298 9.37 0.59 13.49
CA GLY A 298 10.47 1.33 12.89
C GLY A 298 11.19 0.61 11.76
N ALA A 299 10.74 -0.58 11.34
CA ALA A 299 11.22 -1.16 10.09
C ALA A 299 10.88 -0.22 8.91
N ALA A 300 11.80 -0.13 7.96
CA ALA A 300 11.61 0.57 6.69
C ALA A 300 10.72 -0.25 5.74
N SER A 301 10.92 -1.57 5.76
CA SER A 301 10.17 -2.56 4.99
C SER A 301 10.33 -3.93 5.66
N VAL A 302 9.50 -4.88 5.28
CA VAL A 302 9.67 -6.30 5.61
C VAL A 302 9.95 -7.14 4.37
N VAL A 303 10.66 -8.25 4.52
CA VAL A 303 10.85 -9.25 3.46
C VAL A 303 9.89 -10.41 3.66
N LEU A 304 9.12 -10.73 2.62
CA LEU A 304 8.17 -11.85 2.61
C LEU A 304 8.60 -12.87 1.54
N SER A 305 8.91 -14.09 1.98
CA SER A 305 9.17 -15.25 1.10
C SER A 305 7.91 -16.09 1.05
N ASP A 306 7.83 -17.12 1.90
CA ASP A 306 6.80 -18.17 1.88
C ASP A 306 5.39 -17.62 2.15
N ALA A 307 5.28 -16.44 2.76
CA ALA A 307 4.01 -15.75 2.96
C ALA A 307 3.37 -15.26 1.63
N ILE A 308 4.18 -15.05 0.60
CA ILE A 308 3.73 -14.72 -0.77
C ILE A 308 3.89 -15.94 -1.67
N PHE A 309 5.10 -16.52 -1.68
CA PHE A 309 5.46 -17.70 -2.47
C PHE A 309 5.17 -18.97 -1.67
N ASP A 310 3.91 -19.16 -1.34
CA ASP A 310 3.44 -20.31 -0.56
C ASP A 310 3.92 -21.62 -1.20
N LYS A 311 4.49 -22.51 -0.37
CA LYS A 311 5.19 -23.70 -0.86
C LYS A 311 4.24 -24.63 -1.63
N GLU A 312 3.05 -24.86 -1.11
CA GLU A 312 2.07 -25.73 -1.78
C GLU A 312 1.60 -25.12 -3.10
N ALA A 313 1.34 -23.81 -3.11
CA ALA A 313 0.99 -23.10 -4.33
C ALA A 313 2.10 -23.15 -5.39
N MET A 314 3.37 -22.99 -4.98
CA MET A 314 4.52 -23.12 -5.88
C MET A 314 4.66 -24.55 -6.43
N ASP A 315 4.51 -25.57 -5.58
CA ASP A 315 4.60 -26.98 -5.97
C ASP A 315 3.46 -27.39 -6.94
N GLN A 316 2.29 -26.74 -6.84
CA GLN A 316 1.12 -27.00 -7.68
C GLN A 316 0.99 -26.03 -8.87
N ASN A 317 1.94 -25.13 -9.10
CA ASN A 317 1.84 -24.04 -10.08
C ASN A 317 0.55 -23.20 -9.92
N ASN A 318 0.05 -23.02 -8.70
CA ASN A 318 -1.13 -22.24 -8.39
C ASN A 318 -0.80 -20.74 -8.31
N PHE A 319 -0.54 -20.14 -9.46
CA PHE A 319 -0.15 -18.73 -9.57
C PHE A 319 -1.28 -17.76 -9.18
N ASP A 320 -2.54 -18.18 -9.26
CA ASP A 320 -3.68 -17.41 -8.74
C ASP A 320 -3.55 -17.21 -7.23
N LYS A 321 -3.15 -18.25 -6.48
CA LYS A 321 -2.91 -18.12 -5.04
C LYS A 321 -1.77 -17.16 -4.74
N ILE A 322 -0.67 -17.23 -5.50
CA ILE A 322 0.48 -16.30 -5.38
C ILE A 322 0.03 -14.86 -5.63
N TYR A 323 -0.76 -14.63 -6.67
CA TYR A 323 -1.36 -13.32 -6.97
C TYR A 323 -2.18 -12.78 -5.79
N GLN A 324 -3.06 -13.59 -5.19
CA GLN A 324 -3.88 -13.14 -4.06
C GLN A 324 -3.04 -12.81 -2.82
N LEU A 325 -2.05 -13.65 -2.49
CA LEU A 325 -1.16 -13.41 -1.35
C LEU A 325 -0.31 -12.15 -1.57
N ALA A 326 0.24 -11.97 -2.77
CA ALA A 326 0.98 -10.78 -3.17
C ALA A 326 0.12 -9.51 -3.06
N ARG A 327 -1.15 -9.58 -3.48
CA ARG A 327 -2.11 -8.48 -3.38
C ARG A 327 -2.39 -8.07 -1.94
N LEU A 328 -2.61 -9.04 -1.06
CA LEU A 328 -2.82 -8.79 0.37
C LEU A 328 -1.57 -8.17 0.99
N ALA A 329 -0.39 -8.73 0.72
CA ALA A 329 0.89 -8.22 1.21
C ALA A 329 1.14 -6.77 0.76
N ALA A 330 0.97 -6.48 -0.53
CA ALA A 330 1.18 -5.15 -1.09
C ALA A 330 0.19 -4.11 -0.52
N LEU A 331 -1.07 -4.51 -0.28
CA LEU A 331 -2.06 -3.65 0.37
C LEU A 331 -1.64 -3.33 1.81
N GLN A 332 -1.32 -4.35 2.61
CA GLN A 332 -0.91 -4.19 4.00
C GLN A 332 0.35 -3.34 4.15
N GLY A 333 1.34 -3.55 3.27
CA GLY A 333 2.56 -2.74 3.23
C GLY A 333 2.28 -1.25 3.01
N ARG A 334 1.53 -0.91 1.96
CA ARG A 334 1.16 0.47 1.65
C ARG A 334 0.35 1.12 2.77
N GLU A 335 -0.64 0.42 3.31
CA GLU A 335 -1.45 0.96 4.40
C GLU A 335 -0.62 1.22 5.67
N ALA A 336 0.29 0.31 6.02
CA ALA A 336 1.17 0.48 7.17
C ALA A 336 2.12 1.67 7.02
N VAL A 337 2.69 1.86 5.82
CA VAL A 337 3.53 3.03 5.50
C VAL A 337 2.72 4.32 5.62
N GLU A 338 1.50 4.36 5.09
CA GLU A 338 0.63 5.54 5.18
C GLU A 338 0.18 5.85 6.62
N ARG A 339 -0.15 4.84 7.43
CA ARG A 339 -0.44 5.01 8.87
C ARG A 339 0.74 5.63 9.60
N LYS A 340 1.96 5.13 9.35
CA LYS A 340 3.20 5.66 9.93
C LYS A 340 3.45 7.12 9.52
N ARG A 341 3.24 7.47 8.23
CA ARG A 341 3.38 8.86 7.73
C ARG A 341 2.41 9.84 8.40
N ARG A 342 1.19 9.39 8.70
CA ARG A 342 0.17 10.20 9.40
C ARG A 342 0.41 10.30 10.91
N GLY A 343 1.43 9.63 11.45
CA GLY A 343 1.70 9.60 12.89
C GLY A 343 0.69 8.78 13.70
N ILE A 344 -0.06 7.87 13.05
CA ILE A 344 -1.05 7.02 13.72
C ILE A 344 -0.35 5.73 14.16
N THR A 345 0.02 5.67 15.44
CA THR A 345 0.82 4.55 15.98
C THR A 345 0.00 3.40 16.58
N LYS A 346 -1.34 3.52 16.70
CA LYS A 346 -2.24 2.44 17.13
C LYS A 346 -3.65 2.62 16.58
N VAL A 347 -4.31 1.50 16.24
CA VAL A 347 -5.77 1.40 16.29
C VAL A 347 -6.14 1.48 17.78
N GLN A 348 -6.75 2.58 18.21
CA GLN A 348 -7.49 2.55 19.47
C GLN A 348 -8.72 1.69 19.21
N GLU A 349 -8.91 0.61 19.97
CA GLU A 349 -10.23 0.00 20.09
C GLU A 349 -11.19 1.11 20.53
N VAL A 350 -12.06 1.50 19.61
CA VAL A 350 -13.15 2.42 19.93
C VAL A 350 -14.12 1.62 20.80
N ASN A 351 -14.02 1.79 22.11
CA ASN A 351 -15.01 1.31 23.06
C ASN A 351 -16.32 2.04 22.76
N PHE A 352 -17.21 1.41 22.00
CA PHE A 352 -18.59 1.88 21.88
C PHE A 352 -19.26 1.77 23.26
N PRO A 353 -19.81 2.85 23.82
CA PRO A 353 -20.59 2.76 25.04
C PRO A 353 -21.80 1.87 24.77
N ARG A 354 -21.86 0.72 25.47
CA ARG A 354 -23.03 -0.16 25.45
C ARG A 354 -24.22 0.61 26.03
N ARG A 355 -25.35 0.54 25.29
CA ARG A 355 -26.72 1.00 25.59
C ARG A 355 -27.10 2.40 25.09
N ILE A 356 -27.67 2.42 23.88
CA ILE A 356 -28.83 3.27 23.61
C ILE A 356 -30.06 2.40 23.96
N ARG A 357 -30.85 2.84 24.93
CA ARG A 357 -32.18 2.27 25.24
C ARG A 357 -33.10 2.67 24.10
N CYS A 358 -33.60 1.70 23.33
CA CYS A 358 -34.75 1.94 22.45
C CYS A 358 -35.97 2.18 23.33
N LEU A 359 -36.66 3.29 23.09
CA LEU A 359 -38.00 3.53 23.59
C LEU A 359 -38.96 2.64 22.78
N GLU A 360 -39.84 1.94 23.50
CA GLU A 360 -40.85 1.05 22.95
C GLU A 360 -41.86 1.85 22.11
N GLU A 361 -42.15 1.36 20.90
CA GLU A 361 -43.32 1.76 20.12
C GLU A 361 -44.49 0.81 20.45
N GLU A 362 -45.66 1.43 20.50
CA GLU A 362 -46.97 0.92 20.91
C GLU A 362 -47.44 -0.28 20.05
N GLU A 363 -47.95 -1.33 20.70
CA GLU A 363 -48.69 -2.43 20.06
C GLU A 363 -50.22 -2.20 20.16
N TYR A 364 -50.89 -2.42 19.02
CA TYR A 364 -52.33 -2.59 18.78
C TYR A 364 -52.36 -3.76 17.77
N ASP A 365 -53.03 -4.92 17.89
CA ASP A 365 -54.32 -5.28 18.46
C ASP A 365 -54.35 -6.79 18.85
N ASP A 366 -54.96 -7.05 20.00
CA ASP A 366 -56.06 -7.98 20.32
C ASP A 366 -56.08 -9.51 20.00
N VAL A 367 -56.75 -10.20 20.93
CA VAL A 367 -57.37 -11.54 20.93
C VAL A 367 -56.52 -12.76 21.34
N GLY A 368 -56.75 -13.23 22.58
CA GLY A 368 -56.92 -14.67 22.83
C GLY A 368 -56.34 -15.25 24.12
N ASN A 369 -57.16 -15.29 25.17
CA ASN A 369 -57.05 -16.11 26.39
C ASN A 369 -56.30 -17.46 26.24
N ALA A 370 -55.32 -17.71 27.12
CA ALA A 370 -55.31 -18.90 27.99
C ALA A 370 -54.18 -18.85 29.04
N ASP A 371 -54.61 -18.86 30.30
CA ASP A 371 -53.90 -19.10 31.54
C ASP A 371 -52.96 -20.33 31.50
N PHE A 372 -51.72 -20.22 31.98
CA PHE A 372 -51.11 -21.28 32.80
C PHE A 372 -49.94 -20.77 33.66
N SER A 373 -50.19 -20.86 34.95
CA SER A 373 -49.32 -20.63 36.09
C SER A 373 -48.06 -21.52 36.21
N LEU A 374 -47.14 -21.06 37.08
CA LEU A 374 -46.24 -21.83 37.98
C LEU A 374 -44.76 -22.07 37.59
N ARG A 375 -43.91 -21.42 38.42
CA ARG A 375 -42.79 -21.96 39.24
C ARG A 375 -41.43 -22.30 38.60
N ARG A 376 -40.43 -21.60 39.18
CA ARG A 376 -39.16 -22.07 39.79
C ARG A 376 -38.37 -23.17 39.05
N HIS A 377 -37.13 -22.88 38.67
CA HIS A 377 -35.93 -23.31 39.43
C HIS A 377 -34.61 -22.79 38.81
N PHE A 378 -33.81 -22.19 39.68
CA PHE A 378 -32.34 -22.24 39.76
C PHE A 378 -31.63 -23.38 39.00
N LEU A 379 -30.50 -23.08 38.32
CA LEU A 379 -29.13 -23.40 38.80
C LEU A 379 -28.05 -23.11 37.74
N LYS A 380 -27.03 -22.38 38.22
CA LYS A 380 -25.61 -22.31 37.82
C LYS A 380 -25.21 -21.60 36.53
#